data_AF-A0A931FSB5-F1
#
_entry.id   AF-A0A931FSB5-F1
#
_cell.length_a   1.000
_cell.length_b   1.000
_cell.length_c   1.000
_cell.angle_alpha   90.00
_cell.angle_beta   90.00
_cell.angle_gamma   90.00
#
_symmetry.space_group_name_H-M   'P 1'
#
loop_
_entity.id
_entity.type
_entity.pdbx_description
1 polymer ?
#
loop_
_entity_poly.entity_id
_entity_poly.type
_entity_poly.pdbx_seq_one_letter_code
_entity_poly.pdbx_strand_id
1 'polypeptide(L)'
;MNTLEAGDIVLLKFPYTDGQSYKRRPALLLHNSDDEDIIVCRITSKIYESDFDILIREWEQMGLKLPSVIRVHKIATLEKSLVELVIGKIDSSTRKTVKEKFDLLIN
;
A
#
# COMPACT_ATOMS: atom_id res chain seq x y z
N MET A 1 -12.69 -8.60 14.11
CA MET A 1 -11.65 -8.35 13.09
C MET A 1 -11.65 -6.85 12.85
N ASN A 2 -10.49 -6.18 12.87
CA ASN A 2 -10.46 -4.75 12.52
C ASN A 2 -10.98 -4.61 11.09
N THR A 3 -11.96 -3.74 10.88
CA THR A 3 -12.45 -3.37 9.56
C THR A 3 -11.30 -2.71 8.80
N LEU A 4 -11.04 -3.16 7.57
CA LEU A 4 -10.02 -2.56 6.71
C LEU A 4 -10.47 -1.18 6.25
N GLU A 5 -9.60 -0.17 6.40
CA GLU A 5 -9.90 1.21 6.04
C GLU A 5 -8.85 1.83 5.11
N ALA A 6 -9.29 2.76 4.26
CA ALA A 6 -8.38 3.51 3.41
C ALA A 6 -7.32 4.27 4.25
N GLY A 7 -6.06 4.08 3.87
CA GLY A 7 -4.90 4.58 4.62
C GLY A 7 -4.26 3.55 5.55
N ASP A 8 -4.88 2.40 5.78
CA ASP A 8 -4.25 1.32 6.52
C ASP A 8 -3.06 0.76 5.73
N ILE A 9 -1.99 0.45 6.44
CA ILE A 9 -0.87 -0.31 5.91
C ILE A 9 -1.07 -1.76 6.33
N VAL A 10 -1.23 -2.64 5.33
CA VAL A 10 -1.48 -4.06 5.52
C VAL A 10 -0.27 -4.87 5.09
N LEU A 11 0.04 -5.92 5.85
CA LEU A 11 0.94 -6.98 5.40
C LEU A 11 0.11 -8.04 4.68
N LEU A 12 0.45 -8.33 3.43
CA LEU A 12 -0.29 -9.31 2.63
C LEU A 12 0.62 -10.16 1.76
N LYS A 13 0.09 -11.29 1.27
CA LYS A 13 0.73 -12.16 0.27
C LYS A 13 0.60 -11.50 -1.10
N PHE A 14 1.54 -10.61 -1.44
CA PHE A 14 1.47 -9.82 -2.68
C PHE A 14 1.90 -10.70 -3.86
N PRO A 15 1.01 -11.01 -4.82
CA PRO A 15 1.37 -11.84 -5.97
C PRO A 15 2.39 -11.13 -6.84
N TYR A 16 3.36 -11.88 -7.37
CA TYR A 16 4.16 -11.34 -8.47
C TYR A 16 3.30 -11.16 -9.71
N THR A 17 3.73 -10.29 -10.61
CA THR A 17 3.02 -10.01 -11.87
C THR A 17 2.98 -11.22 -12.80
N ASP A 18 3.80 -12.25 -12.56
CA ASP A 18 3.74 -13.54 -13.26
C ASP A 18 2.65 -14.48 -12.72
N GLY A 19 2.02 -14.15 -11.57
CA GLY A 19 0.95 -14.93 -10.95
C GLY A 19 1.38 -16.25 -10.31
N GLN A 20 2.65 -16.66 -10.42
CA GLN A 20 3.10 -18.00 -10.04
C GLN A 20 3.62 -18.09 -8.59
N SER A 21 3.93 -16.95 -7.99
CA SER A 21 4.37 -16.90 -6.60
C SER A 21 3.95 -15.59 -5.94
N TYR A 22 4.13 -15.51 -4.62
CA TYR A 22 3.88 -14.29 -3.86
C TYR A 22 5.09 -13.90 -3.03
N LYS A 23 5.11 -12.64 -2.60
CA LYS A 23 6.00 -12.17 -1.54
C LYS A 23 5.17 -11.48 -0.46
N ARG A 24 5.47 -11.78 0.80
CA ARG A 24 4.95 -11.00 1.92
C ARG A 24 5.48 -9.57 1.83
N ARG A 25 4.59 -8.61 1.61
CA ARG A 25 4.94 -7.20 1.47
C ARG A 25 3.89 -6.32 2.15
N PRO A 26 4.32 -5.19 2.75
CA PRO A 26 3.41 -4.12 3.08
C PRO A 26 2.75 -3.55 1.82
N ALA A 27 1.50 -3.16 1.93
CA ALA A 27 0.75 -2.42 0.92
C ALA A 27 -0.11 -1.36 1.61
N LEU A 28 -0.31 -0.24 0.95
CA LEU A 28 -1.24 0.79 1.39
C LEU A 28 -2.62 0.47 0.86
N LEU A 29 -3.62 0.36 1.72
CA LEU A 29 -5.01 0.19 1.34
C LEU A 29 -5.59 1.52 0.83
N LEU A 30 -6.02 1.53 -0.43
CA LEU A 30 -6.63 2.69 -1.08
C LEU A 30 -8.15 2.64 -0.97
N HIS A 31 -8.74 1.46 -1.12
CA HIS A 31 -10.18 1.24 -1.05
C HIS A 31 -10.50 -0.16 -0.53
N ASN A 32 -11.51 -0.23 0.32
CA ASN A 32 -12.11 -1.48 0.78
C ASN A 32 -13.47 -1.59 0.09
N SER A 33 -13.58 -2.49 -0.88
CA SER A 33 -14.81 -2.70 -1.63
C SER A 33 -15.86 -3.43 -0.77
N ASP A 34 -17.13 -3.37 -1.19
CA ASP A 34 -18.23 -4.06 -0.50
C ASP A 34 -18.22 -5.59 -0.72
N ASP A 35 -17.40 -6.09 -1.64
CA ASP A 35 -17.21 -7.52 -1.95
C ASP A 35 -15.97 -8.11 -1.24
N GLU A 36 -15.36 -9.18 -1.76
CA GLU A 36 -14.18 -9.81 -1.15
C GLU A 36 -12.86 -9.17 -1.58
N ASP A 37 -12.87 -8.06 -2.31
CA ASP A 37 -11.68 -7.42 -2.84
C ASP A 37 -11.29 -6.11 -2.11
N ILE A 38 -10.01 -5.77 -2.24
CA ILE A 38 -9.43 -4.50 -1.82
C ILE A 38 -8.55 -3.94 -2.93
N ILE A 39 -8.48 -2.61 -3.00
CA ILE A 39 -7.56 -1.90 -3.88
C ILE A 39 -6.40 -1.40 -3.04
N VAL A 40 -5.18 -1.75 -3.43
CA VAL A 40 -3.96 -1.37 -2.72
C VAL A 40 -2.91 -0.78 -3.66
N CYS A 41 -1.96 -0.01 -3.14
CA CYS A 41 -0.71 0.26 -3.82
C CYS A 41 0.50 -0.30 -3.05
N ARG A 42 1.52 -0.70 -3.80
CA ARG A 42 2.67 -1.43 -3.24
C ARG A 42 3.56 -0.53 -2.38
N ILE A 43 3.98 -1.03 -1.22
CA ILE A 43 5.08 -0.47 -0.42
C ILE A 43 6.32 -1.37 -0.56
N THR A 44 7.51 -0.77 -0.62
CA THR A 44 8.78 -1.52 -0.76
C THR A 44 9.93 -0.81 -0.06
N SER A 45 10.84 -1.58 0.55
CA SER A 45 12.07 -1.04 1.16
C SER A 45 13.17 -0.71 0.15
N LYS A 46 13.05 -1.19 -1.09
CA LYS A 46 13.91 -0.74 -2.19
C LYS A 46 13.53 0.70 -2.55
N ILE A 47 14.47 1.62 -2.35
CA ILE A 47 14.28 3.04 -2.64
C ILE A 47 14.18 3.25 -4.15
N TYR A 48 13.14 3.99 -4.56
CA TYR A 48 12.89 4.45 -5.92
C TYR A 48 12.50 5.91 -5.83
N GLU A 49 12.75 6.64 -6.92
CA GLU A 49 12.42 8.05 -7.04
C GLU A 49 11.77 8.26 -8.40
N SER A 50 10.50 8.64 -8.40
CA SER A 50 9.70 9.01 -9.56
C SER A 50 8.53 9.87 -9.13
N ASP A 51 7.80 10.44 -10.09
CA ASP A 51 6.64 11.30 -9.82
C ASP A 51 5.52 10.60 -9.03
N PHE A 52 5.52 9.26 -9.00
CA PHE A 52 4.51 8.45 -8.30
C PHE A 52 5.06 7.72 -7.06
N ASP A 53 6.34 7.92 -6.72
CA ASP A 53 6.95 7.34 -5.53
C ASP A 53 6.93 8.35 -4.37
N ILE A 54 6.63 7.88 -3.14
CA ILE A 54 6.62 8.69 -1.90
C ILE A 54 7.55 8.02 -0.89
N LEU A 55 8.61 8.71 -0.50
CA LEU A 55 9.53 8.24 0.54
C LEU A 55 8.90 8.35 1.92
N ILE A 56 8.84 7.23 2.66
CA ILE A 56 8.38 7.19 4.04
C ILE A 56 9.59 7.41 4.95
N ARG A 57 9.70 8.62 5.52
CA ARG A 57 10.79 8.98 6.44
C ARG A 57 10.56 8.51 7.88
N GLU A 58 9.31 8.50 8.34
CA GLU A 58 8.94 8.07 9.70
C GLU A 58 8.34 6.65 9.67
N TRP A 59 9.07 5.72 9.07
CA TRP A 59 8.56 4.37 8.76
C TRP A 59 8.15 3.58 10.02
N GLU A 60 8.86 3.75 11.12
CA GLU A 60 8.58 3.05 12.39
C GLU A 60 7.22 3.46 12.97
N GLN A 61 6.88 4.75 12.90
CA GLN A 61 5.58 5.27 13.36
C GLN A 61 4.42 4.73 12.52
N MET A 62 4.68 4.40 11.25
CA MET A 62 3.73 3.77 10.34
C MET A 62 3.74 2.23 10.41
N GLY A 63 4.46 1.64 11.38
CA GLY A 63 4.48 0.19 11.62
C GLY A 63 5.37 -0.61 10.64
N LEU A 64 6.21 0.07 9.86
CA LEU A 64 7.14 -0.56 8.94
C LEU A 64 8.47 -0.85 9.63
N LYS A 65 9.11 -1.96 9.26
CA LYS A 65 10.41 -2.39 9.84
C LYS A 65 11.63 -1.69 9.24
N LEU A 66 11.49 -1.12 8.05
CA LEU A 66 12.58 -0.54 7.27
C LEU A 66 12.09 0.73 6.56
N PRO A 67 13.01 1.68 6.27
CA PRO A 67 12.74 2.77 5.35
C PRO A 67 12.11 2.22 4.07
N SER A 68 11.03 2.85 3.63
CA SER A 68 10.19 2.32 2.56
C SER A 68 9.65 3.42 1.67
N VAL A 69 9.16 3.01 0.50
CA VAL A 69 8.55 3.89 -0.50
C VAL A 69 7.16 3.37 -0.84
N ILE A 70 6.16 4.24 -0.82
CA ILE A 70 4.84 3.99 -1.39
C ILE A 70 4.93 4.23 -2.89
N ARG A 71 4.53 3.25 -3.70
CA ARG A 71 4.59 3.34 -5.17
C ARG A 71 3.17 3.47 -5.71
N VAL A 72 2.69 4.70 -5.85
CA VAL A 72 1.27 5.01 -6.15
C VAL A 72 0.82 4.43 -7.48
N HIS A 73 1.70 4.33 -8.48
CA HIS A 73 1.44 3.71 -9.78
C HIS A 73 1.50 2.18 -9.80
N LYS A 74 1.77 1.53 -8.66
CA LYS A 74 1.81 0.07 -8.53
C LYS A 74 0.57 -0.42 -7.78
N ILE A 75 -0.57 -0.19 -8.41
CA ILE A 75 -1.91 -0.53 -7.91
C ILE A 75 -2.24 -1.98 -8.26
N ALA A 76 -2.93 -2.66 -7.35
CA ALA A 76 -3.53 -3.97 -7.59
C ALA A 76 -4.87 -4.08 -6.85
N THR A 77 -5.81 -4.79 -7.47
CA THR A 77 -7.00 -5.34 -6.80
C THR A 77 -6.65 -6.75 -6.32
N LEU A 78 -6.88 -7.02 -5.05
CA LEU A 78 -6.50 -8.28 -4.40
C LEU A 78 -7.62 -8.73 -3.46
N GLU A 79 -7.78 -10.04 -3.30
CA GLU A 79 -8.71 -10.59 -2.31
C GLU A 79 -8.30 -10.21 -0.88
N LYS A 80 -9.29 -9.89 -0.04
CA LYS A 80 -9.16 -9.65 1.41
C LYS A 80 -8.49 -10.82 2.12
N SER A 81 -8.71 -12.04 1.61
CA SER A 81 -8.13 -13.29 2.12
C SER A 81 -6.59 -13.30 2.11
N LEU A 82 -5.95 -12.48 1.27
CA LEU A 82 -4.50 -12.36 1.16
C LEU A 82 -3.89 -11.49 2.28
N VAL A 83 -4.70 -10.70 2.99
CA VAL A 83 -4.26 -9.83 4.09
C VAL A 83 -3.96 -10.68 5.33
N GLU A 84 -2.73 -10.59 5.82
CA GLU A 84 -2.29 -11.29 7.02
C GLU A 84 -2.53 -10.46 8.29
N LEU A 85 -2.27 -9.15 8.25
CA LEU A 85 -2.62 -8.20 9.32
C LEU A 85 -2.52 -6.73 8.88
N VAL A 86 -3.17 -5.85 9.64
CA VAL A 86 -2.91 -4.39 9.62
C VAL A 86 -1.69 -4.10 10.50
N ILE A 87 -0.65 -3.49 9.93
CA ILE A 87 0.62 -3.18 10.63
C ILE A 87 0.73 -1.72 11.04
N GLY A 88 -0.04 -0.82 10.44
CA GLY A 88 -0.02 0.60 10.75
C GLY A 88 -0.99 1.39 9.88
N LYS A 89 -0.86 2.71 9.89
CA LYS A 89 -1.69 3.64 9.13
C LYS A 89 -0.86 4.83 8.70
N ILE A 90 -1.12 5.37 7.52
CA ILE A 90 -0.48 6.61 7.07
C ILE A 90 -1.08 7.82 7.81
N ASP A 91 -0.29 8.87 7.95
CA ASP A 91 -0.74 10.15 8.49
C ASP A 91 -1.52 10.97 7.44
N SER A 92 -2.08 12.10 7.88
CA SER A 92 -2.86 12.99 7.00
C SER A 92 -2.02 13.62 5.90
N SER A 93 -0.74 13.90 6.17
CA SER A 93 0.18 14.51 5.19
C SER A 93 0.50 13.54 4.04
N THR A 94 0.82 12.29 4.38
CA THR A 94 1.05 11.22 3.40
C THR A 94 -0.22 10.92 2.63
N ARG A 95 -1.39 10.87 3.31
CA ARG A 95 -2.69 10.66 2.64
C ARG A 95 -2.97 11.72 1.58
N LYS A 96 -2.70 12.99 1.87
CA LYS A 96 -2.84 14.09 0.91
C LYS A 96 -1.92 13.88 -0.31
N THR A 97 -0.66 13.54 -0.07
CA THR A 97 0.34 13.32 -1.13
C THR A 97 0.00 12.12 -2.01
N VAL A 98 -0.51 11.03 -1.41
CA VAL A 98 -1.02 9.85 -2.14
C VAL A 98 -2.17 10.24 -3.06
N LYS A 99 -3.13 11.05 -2.56
CA LYS A 99 -4.26 11.51 -3.37
C LYS A 99 -3.78 12.37 -4.54
N GLU A 100 -2.90 13.33 -4.32
CA GLU A 100 -2.34 14.19 -5.37
C GLU A 100 -1.63 13.38 -6.47
N LYS A 101 -0.79 12.41 -6.08
CA LYS A 101 -0.09 11.54 -7.03
C LYS A 101 -1.03 10.57 -7.75
N PHE A 102 -2.09 10.10 -7.09
CA PHE A 102 -3.11 9.27 -7.71
C PHE A 102 -3.93 10.06 -8.74
N ASP A 103 -4.33 11.29 -8.40
CA ASP A 103 -5.01 12.20 -9.31
C ASP A 103 -4.13 12.46 -10.56
N LEU A 104 -2.81 12.65 -10.39
CA LEU A 104 -1.86 12.78 -11.51
C LEU A 104 -1.69 11.51 -12.36
N LEU A 105 -1.95 10.32 -11.80
CA LEU A 105 -1.76 9.05 -12.51
C LEU A 105 -2.88 8.76 -13.51
N ILE A 106 -4.09 9.26 -13.25
CA ILE A 106 -5.31 8.92 -14.01
C ILE A 106 -5.82 10.05 -14.90
N ASN A 107 -5.16 11.21 -14.89
CA ASN A 107 -5.42 12.34 -15.79
C ASN A 107 -4.35 12.40 -16.89
#